data_AF-A0A653EVN0-F1
#
_entry.id   AF-A0A653EVN0-F1
#
_cell.length_a   1.000
_cell.length_b   1.000
_cell.length_c   1.000
_cell.angle_alpha   90.00
_cell.angle_beta   90.00
_cell.angle_gamma   90.00
#
_symmetry.space_group_name_H-M   'P 1'
#
loop_
_entity.id
_entity.type
_entity.pdbx_description
1 polymer ?
#
loop_
_entity_poly.entity_id
_entity_poly.type
_entity_poly.pdbx_seq_one_letter_code
_entity_poly.pdbx_strand_id
1 'polypeptide(L)'
;MKSDAGSGADARYGDYAHRLREFTAFDNFSDAELELLARVAHHTSTSKPWPMIHEQTPADACYILLSGEARVYVGRDPVAVLGPGEVIGESVLRRGKLRSATVTTTGPAEVLRIERDDLARLLDVIPALRETMDATVARHAPTAAVQPAKPKPTRAKVNASAPADLVDRFEQAASSAGVTVAAALEDALVHWIERNGTAQS
;
A
#
# COMPACT_ATOMS: atom_id res chain seq x y z
N MET A 1 -40.97 4.79 23.43
CA MET A 1 -39.65 4.69 24.10
C MET A 1 -38.60 4.54 23.01
N LYS A 2 -37.96 5.66 22.59
CA LYS A 2 -36.88 5.68 21.61
C LYS A 2 -35.59 6.09 22.34
N SER A 3 -34.69 5.11 22.47
CA SER A 3 -33.23 5.15 22.36
C SER A 3 -32.45 6.34 22.92
N ASP A 4 -31.79 6.12 24.07
CA ASP A 4 -30.77 6.97 24.72
C ASP A 4 -29.32 6.59 24.30
N ALA A 5 -29.12 6.23 23.02
CA ALA A 5 -27.82 5.75 22.51
C ALA A 5 -26.91 6.87 21.96
N GLY A 6 -27.36 8.14 21.95
CA GLY A 6 -26.63 9.27 21.36
C GLY A 6 -25.53 9.86 22.25
N SER A 7 -25.74 9.88 23.57
CA SER A 7 -24.86 10.58 24.52
C SER A 7 -23.43 10.00 24.60
N GLY A 8 -23.29 8.68 24.58
CA GLY A 8 -21.98 8.01 24.70
C GLY A 8 -21.16 7.95 23.41
N ALA A 9 -21.81 8.07 22.24
CA ALA A 9 -21.12 8.11 20.94
C ALA A 9 -20.60 9.53 20.67
N ASP A 10 -21.43 10.55 20.89
CA ASP A 10 -21.05 11.95 20.72
C ASP A 10 -19.87 12.35 21.64
N ALA A 11 -19.86 11.89 22.89
CA ALA A 11 -18.74 12.11 23.80
C ALA A 11 -17.43 11.45 23.31
N ARG A 12 -17.53 10.27 22.66
CA ARG A 12 -16.37 9.54 22.14
C ARG A 12 -15.79 10.20 20.90
N TYR A 13 -16.63 10.78 20.03
CA TYR A 13 -16.18 11.56 18.88
C TYR A 13 -15.48 12.85 19.28
N GLY A 14 -16.01 13.54 20.30
CA GLY A 14 -15.35 14.72 20.88
C GLY A 14 -13.95 14.44 21.39
N ASP A 15 -13.73 13.28 22.03
CA ASP A 15 -12.40 12.83 22.48
C ASP A 15 -11.44 12.63 21.30
N TYR A 16 -11.87 11.97 20.21
CA TYR A 16 -11.02 11.79 19.03
C TYR A 16 -10.73 13.11 18.31
N ALA A 17 -11.69 14.03 18.22
CA ALA A 17 -11.47 15.35 17.65
C ALA A 17 -10.41 16.13 18.45
N HIS A 18 -10.48 16.08 19.78
CA HIS A 18 -9.46 16.68 20.64
C HIS A 18 -8.08 16.06 20.41
N ARG A 19 -7.99 14.72 20.33
CA ARG A 19 -6.72 14.03 20.07
C ARG A 19 -6.14 14.40 18.71
N LEU A 20 -6.96 14.51 17.67
CA LEU A 20 -6.51 14.93 16.34
C LEU A 20 -5.90 16.35 16.38
N ARG A 21 -6.46 17.25 17.19
CA ARG A 21 -5.96 18.62 17.41
C ARG A 21 -4.53 18.66 17.96
N GLU A 22 -4.07 17.60 18.63
CA GLU A 22 -2.71 17.52 19.20
C GLU A 22 -1.63 17.32 18.14
N PHE A 23 -2.00 16.95 16.91
CA PHE A 23 -1.08 16.69 15.82
C PHE A 23 -1.02 17.86 14.85
N THR A 24 0.20 18.32 14.53
CA THR A 24 0.43 19.45 13.61
C THR A 24 -0.16 19.27 12.21
N ALA A 25 -0.33 18.01 11.77
CA ALA A 25 -0.98 17.67 10.50
C ALA A 25 -2.45 18.11 10.42
N PHE A 26 -3.06 18.46 11.57
CA PHE A 26 -4.46 18.85 11.69
C PHE A 26 -4.66 20.30 12.17
N ASP A 27 -3.59 21.11 12.23
CA ASP A 27 -3.66 22.51 12.69
C ASP A 27 -4.60 23.38 11.84
N ASN A 28 -4.74 23.06 10.55
CA ASN A 28 -5.56 23.81 9.60
C ASN A 28 -7.03 23.38 9.56
N PHE A 29 -7.45 22.44 10.41
CA PHE A 29 -8.84 22.00 10.49
C PHE A 29 -9.58 22.89 11.48
N SER A 30 -10.83 23.21 11.18
CA SER A 30 -11.78 23.73 12.17
C SER A 30 -12.27 22.61 13.09
N ASP A 31 -12.79 22.99 14.26
CA ASP A 31 -13.32 22.02 15.23
C ASP A 31 -14.46 21.19 14.63
N ALA A 32 -15.34 21.81 13.83
CA ALA A 32 -16.42 21.12 13.13
C ALA A 32 -15.91 20.09 12.11
N GLU A 33 -14.80 20.37 11.43
CA GLU A 33 -14.18 19.42 10.49
C GLU A 33 -13.54 18.24 11.23
N LEU A 34 -12.89 18.48 12.38
CA LEU A 34 -12.33 17.43 13.21
C LEU A 34 -13.42 16.54 13.82
N GLU A 35 -14.51 17.14 14.30
CA GLU A 35 -15.67 16.41 14.80
C GLU A 35 -16.33 15.56 13.70
N LEU A 36 -16.48 16.12 12.49
CA LEU A 36 -17.01 15.37 11.35
C LEU A 36 -16.10 14.20 10.98
N LEU A 37 -14.79 14.43 10.90
CA LEU A 37 -13.80 13.39 10.62
C LEU A 37 -13.84 12.28 11.68
N ALA A 38 -13.85 12.65 12.96
CA ALA A 38 -13.94 11.72 14.09
C ALA A 38 -15.24 10.92 14.09
N ARG A 39 -16.36 11.55 13.72
CA ARG A 39 -17.69 10.92 13.65
C ARG A 39 -17.79 9.87 12.55
N VAL A 40 -17.15 10.14 11.41
CA VAL A 40 -17.16 9.24 10.24
C VAL A 40 -16.16 8.10 10.39
N ALA A 41 -15.05 8.32 11.10
CA ALA A 41 -14.04 7.30 11.28
C ALA A 41 -14.42 6.21 12.30
N HIS A 42 -13.88 5.01 12.09
CA HIS A 42 -13.99 3.89 13.02
C HIS A 42 -12.72 3.76 13.85
N HIS A 43 -12.82 3.92 15.16
CA HIS A 43 -11.70 3.65 16.06
C HIS A 43 -11.39 2.16 16.14
N THR A 44 -10.10 1.82 16.17
CA THR A 44 -9.62 0.47 16.42
C THR A 44 -8.33 0.54 17.24
N SER A 45 -8.18 -0.36 18.20
CA SER A 45 -6.95 -0.51 18.98
C SER A 45 -6.42 -1.94 18.88
N THR A 46 -5.10 -2.07 19.01
CA THR A 46 -4.41 -3.36 19.06
C THR A 46 -3.34 -3.32 20.15
N SER A 47 -3.05 -4.47 20.75
CA SER A 47 -1.94 -4.67 21.69
C SER A 47 -0.73 -5.38 21.05
N LYS A 48 -0.88 -5.87 19.82
CA LYS A 48 0.12 -6.65 19.08
C LYS A 48 0.36 -6.04 17.70
N PRO A 49 1.48 -6.39 17.05
CA PRO A 49 1.69 -6.02 15.65
C PRO A 49 0.50 -6.43 14.78
N TRP A 50 -0.02 -5.49 14.00
CA TRP A 50 -1.19 -5.69 13.16
C TRP A 50 -0.92 -5.13 11.76
N PRO A 51 -0.93 -5.97 10.70
CA PRO A 51 -0.83 -5.50 9.33
C PRO A 51 -2.14 -4.82 8.93
N MET A 52 -2.15 -3.49 8.98
CA MET A 52 -3.33 -2.67 8.62
C MET A 52 -3.53 -2.61 7.11
N ILE A 53 -2.43 -2.61 6.35
CA ILE A 53 -2.42 -2.55 4.90
C ILE A 53 -1.50 -3.63 4.38
N HIS A 54 -1.93 -4.35 3.35
CA HIS A 54 -1.12 -5.32 2.62
C HIS A 54 -0.75 -4.77 1.25
N GLU A 55 0.50 -4.99 0.83
CA GLU A 55 0.93 -4.70 -0.53
C GLU A 55 0.13 -5.53 -1.55
N GLN A 56 -0.08 -4.98 -2.75
CA GLN A 56 -0.77 -5.64 -3.87
C GLN A 56 -2.24 -6.00 -3.59
N THR A 57 -2.88 -5.37 -2.61
CA THR A 57 -4.34 -5.47 -2.40
C THR A 57 -5.07 -4.21 -2.89
N PRO A 58 -6.38 -4.28 -3.15
CA PRO A 58 -7.18 -3.07 -3.39
C PRO A 58 -7.15 -2.11 -2.19
N ALA A 59 -7.28 -0.81 -2.44
CA ALA A 59 -7.48 0.16 -1.36
C ALA A 59 -8.96 0.33 -1.04
N ASP A 60 -9.31 -0.08 0.16
CA ASP A 60 -10.64 -0.07 0.76
C ASP A 60 -10.78 0.97 1.88
N ALA A 61 -9.68 1.40 2.51
CA ALA A 61 -9.67 2.39 3.58
C ALA A 61 -8.36 3.20 3.68
N CYS A 62 -8.37 4.31 4.42
CA CYS A 62 -7.16 4.91 4.99
C CYS A 62 -7.20 4.88 6.51
N TYR A 63 -6.06 5.19 7.13
CA TYR A 63 -5.91 5.17 8.58
C TYR A 63 -5.26 6.46 9.07
N ILE A 64 -5.60 6.89 10.28
CA ILE A 64 -4.89 7.93 11.02
C ILE A 64 -4.35 7.28 12.29
N LEU A 65 -3.04 7.37 12.52
CA LEU A 65 -2.42 6.80 13.72
C LEU A 65 -2.60 7.76 14.91
N LEU A 66 -3.35 7.36 15.92
CA LEU A 66 -3.57 8.18 17.13
C LEU A 66 -2.53 7.91 18.23
N SER A 67 -1.95 6.71 18.27
CA SER A 67 -0.87 6.35 19.19
C SER A 67 -0.11 5.13 18.70
N GLY A 68 1.13 4.96 19.17
CA GLY A 68 2.01 3.86 18.78
C GLY A 68 2.89 4.18 17.57
N GLU A 69 3.44 3.13 16.96
CA GLU A 69 4.34 3.21 15.80
C GLU A 69 3.89 2.18 14.74
N ALA A 70 4.02 2.55 13.46
CA ALA A 70 3.84 1.64 12.34
C ALA A 70 5.08 1.62 11.44
N ARG A 71 5.36 0.47 10.82
CA ARG A 71 6.47 0.29 9.87
C ARG A 71 5.94 -0.02 8.48
N VAL A 72 6.55 0.62 7.49
CA VAL A 72 6.21 0.46 6.06
C VAL A 72 7.21 -0.48 5.41
N TYR A 73 6.71 -1.42 4.62
CA TYR A 73 7.50 -2.44 3.93
C TYR A 73 7.16 -2.48 2.44
N VAL A 74 8.18 -2.57 1.59
CA VAL A 74 8.03 -2.91 0.17
C VAL A 74 8.68 -4.28 -0.04
N GLY A 75 7.88 -5.29 -0.38
CA GLY A 75 8.31 -6.68 -0.26
C GLY A 75 8.68 -7.03 1.19
N ARG A 76 9.98 -7.25 1.46
CA ARG A 76 10.50 -7.56 2.80
C ARG A 76 11.32 -6.43 3.42
N ASP A 77 11.61 -5.39 2.66
CA ASP A 77 12.52 -4.34 3.09
C ASP A 77 11.74 -3.25 3.84
N PRO A 78 12.12 -2.90 5.08
CA PRO A 78 11.53 -1.77 5.78
C PRO A 78 12.01 -0.46 5.16
N VAL A 79 11.07 0.42 4.78
CA VAL A 79 11.39 1.66 4.04
C VAL A 79 11.06 2.93 4.83
N ALA A 80 10.16 2.86 5.81
CA ALA A 80 9.79 4.00 6.65
C ALA A 80 9.21 3.55 8.00
N VAL A 81 9.22 4.47 8.95
CA VAL A 81 8.56 4.36 10.27
C VAL A 81 7.62 5.55 10.41
N LEU A 82 6.40 5.29 10.85
CA LEU A 82 5.31 6.26 10.98
C LEU A 82 4.91 6.38 12.45
N GLY A 83 4.62 7.63 12.87
CA GLY A 83 4.21 7.95 14.23
C GLY A 83 2.81 8.57 14.30
N PRO A 84 2.36 8.95 15.50
CA PRO A 84 1.05 9.55 15.71
C PRO A 84 0.84 10.82 14.86
N GLY A 85 -0.38 11.03 14.38
CA GLY A 85 -0.76 12.11 13.47
C GLY A 85 -0.55 11.80 11.99
N GLU A 86 0.16 10.72 11.64
CA GLU A 86 0.35 10.30 10.25
C GLU A 86 -0.94 9.73 9.65
N VAL A 87 -1.26 10.17 8.43
CA VAL A 87 -2.31 9.60 7.58
C VAL A 87 -1.68 8.52 6.71
N ILE A 88 -2.27 7.32 6.69
CA ILE A 88 -1.67 6.11 6.11
C ILE A 88 -2.59 5.52 5.05
N GLY A 89 -2.02 5.15 3.90
CA GLY A 89 -2.73 4.49 2.82
C GLY A 89 -3.45 5.45 1.87
N GLU A 90 -3.17 6.74 2.01
CA GLU A 90 -3.67 7.88 1.26
C GLU A 90 -3.28 7.85 -0.23
N SER A 91 -2.14 7.23 -0.55
CA SER A 91 -1.55 7.20 -1.90
C SER A 91 -2.39 6.47 -2.97
N VAL A 92 -3.25 5.52 -2.58
CA VAL A 92 -3.95 4.65 -3.55
C VAL A 92 -5.34 5.14 -3.93
N LEU A 93 -5.93 6.02 -3.12
CA LEU A 93 -7.31 6.48 -3.29
C LEU A 93 -7.49 7.40 -4.50
N ARG A 94 -6.39 7.91 -5.09
CA ARG A 94 -6.42 8.79 -6.28
C ARG A 94 -6.15 8.10 -7.62
N ARG A 95 -5.62 6.86 -7.65
CA ARG A 95 -5.05 6.28 -8.90
C ARG A 95 -5.57 4.91 -9.33
N GLY A 96 -6.50 4.29 -8.58
CA GLY A 96 -7.11 3.01 -8.97
C GLY A 96 -6.12 1.84 -9.12
N LYS A 97 -5.00 1.88 -8.38
CA LYS A 97 -3.95 0.85 -8.39
C LYS A 97 -4.02 0.02 -7.10
N LEU A 98 -3.27 -1.07 -7.04
CA LEU A 98 -3.10 -1.84 -5.79
C LEU A 98 -2.22 -1.05 -4.80
N ARG A 99 -2.30 -1.40 -3.50
CA ARG A 99 -1.40 -0.91 -2.44
C ARG A 99 0.07 -1.13 -2.82
N SER A 100 0.89 -0.10 -2.70
CA SER A 100 2.31 -0.13 -3.06
C SER A 100 3.23 -0.63 -1.95
N ALA A 101 2.72 -0.74 -0.72
CA ALA A 101 3.47 -1.19 0.44
C ALA A 101 2.56 -1.89 1.45
N THR A 102 3.15 -2.73 2.29
CA THR A 102 2.53 -3.26 3.52
C THR A 102 2.81 -2.29 4.66
N VAL A 103 1.82 -2.01 5.51
CA VAL A 103 1.98 -1.19 6.71
C VAL A 103 1.49 -1.95 7.93
N THR A 104 2.37 -2.10 8.92
CA THR A 104 2.14 -2.92 10.12
C THR A 104 2.45 -2.12 11.36
N THR A 105 1.52 -2.06 12.32
CA THR A 105 1.83 -1.52 13.66
C THR A 105 2.90 -2.39 14.32
N THR A 106 3.82 -1.79 15.06
CA THR A 106 4.95 -2.54 15.65
C THR A 106 4.67 -3.06 17.07
N GLY A 107 3.55 -2.64 17.67
CA GLY A 107 3.15 -2.99 19.03
C GLY A 107 1.76 -2.42 19.36
N PRO A 108 1.49 -2.06 20.63
CA PRO A 108 0.25 -1.39 21.01
C PRO A 108 0.04 -0.09 20.23
N ALA A 109 -1.14 0.05 19.62
CA ALA A 109 -1.47 1.20 18.78
C ALA A 109 -2.98 1.45 18.74
N GLU A 110 -3.34 2.71 18.50
CA GLU A 110 -4.71 3.13 18.23
C GLU A 110 -4.80 3.87 16.91
N VAL A 111 -5.83 3.56 16.14
CA VAL A 111 -6.04 4.14 14.81
C VAL A 111 -7.49 4.53 14.60
N LEU A 112 -7.69 5.56 13.76
CA LEU A 112 -8.97 5.83 13.12
C LEU A 112 -8.92 5.26 11.70
N ARG A 113 -9.86 4.38 11.37
CA ARG A 113 -10.03 3.82 10.02
C ARG A 113 -11.17 4.52 9.30
N ILE A 114 -10.92 4.98 8.09
CA ILE A 114 -11.91 5.67 7.26
C ILE A 114 -12.09 4.86 5.98
N GLU A 115 -13.31 4.40 5.74
CA GLU A 115 -13.65 3.64 4.53
C GLU A 115 -13.51 4.49 3.27
N ARG A 116 -13.26 3.86 2.13
CA ARG A 116 -13.06 4.53 0.84
C ARG A 116 -14.17 5.52 0.49
N ASP A 117 -15.42 5.10 0.64
CA ASP A 117 -16.57 5.91 0.24
C ASP A 117 -16.80 7.08 1.23
N ASP A 118 -16.53 6.85 2.51
CA ASP A 118 -16.53 7.89 3.55
C ASP A 118 -15.44 8.92 3.30
N LEU A 119 -14.23 8.46 2.97
CA LEU A 119 -13.12 9.33 2.64
C LEU A 119 -13.41 10.18 1.41
N ALA A 120 -14.02 9.61 0.37
CA ALA A 120 -14.41 10.36 -0.82
C ALA A 120 -15.33 11.53 -0.45
N ARG A 121 -16.35 11.28 0.40
CA ARG A 121 -17.24 12.33 0.92
C ARG A 121 -16.48 13.37 1.74
N LEU A 122 -15.61 12.93 2.67
CA LEU A 122 -14.83 13.83 3.51
C LEU A 122 -13.90 14.73 2.68
N LEU A 123 -13.31 14.21 1.60
CA LEU A 123 -12.44 14.99 0.71
C LEU A 123 -13.19 16.04 -0.11
N ASP A 124 -14.49 15.89 -0.31
CA ASP A 124 -15.33 16.87 -0.99
C ASP A 124 -15.75 18.01 -0.05
N VAL A 125 -15.81 17.77 1.26
CA VAL A 125 -16.30 18.75 2.25
C VAL A 125 -15.23 19.31 3.18
N ILE A 126 -14.06 18.66 3.32
CA ILE A 126 -12.94 19.09 4.16
C ILE A 126 -11.70 19.32 3.27
N PRO A 127 -11.49 20.55 2.77
CA PRO A 127 -10.30 20.90 1.99
C PRO A 127 -8.98 20.62 2.74
N ALA A 128 -8.94 20.88 4.04
CA ALA A 128 -7.77 20.64 4.88
C ALA A 128 -7.33 19.16 4.87
N LEU A 129 -8.28 18.21 4.80
CA LEU A 129 -7.97 16.78 4.70
C LEU A 129 -7.27 16.43 3.39
N ARG A 130 -7.72 17.05 2.29
CA ARG A 130 -7.08 16.89 0.98
C ARG A 130 -5.65 17.41 1.01
N GLU A 131 -5.44 18.59 1.59
CA GLU A 131 -4.13 19.21 1.74
C GLU A 131 -3.20 18.37 2.63
N THR A 132 -3.68 17.89 3.78
CA THR A 132 -2.90 16.99 4.66
C THR A 132 -2.51 15.71 3.93
N MET A 133 -3.43 15.09 3.19
CA MET A 133 -3.11 13.91 2.38
C MET A 133 -2.10 14.24 1.28
N ASP A 134 -2.23 15.36 0.58
CA ASP A 134 -1.28 15.77 -0.46
C ASP A 134 0.11 16.09 0.12
N ALA A 135 0.18 16.71 1.30
CA ALA A 135 1.42 16.95 2.02
C ALA A 135 2.08 15.64 2.48
N THR A 136 1.30 14.68 2.96
CA THR A 136 1.79 13.34 3.32
C THR A 136 2.27 12.58 2.08
N VAL A 137 1.54 12.62 0.97
CA VAL A 137 2.00 12.07 -0.31
C VAL A 137 3.24 12.78 -0.83
N ALA A 138 3.44 14.07 -0.54
CA ALA A 138 4.66 14.78 -0.93
C ALA A 138 5.85 14.44 -0.02
N ARG A 139 5.60 14.23 1.27
CA ARG A 139 6.62 13.81 2.27
C ARG A 139 7.06 12.36 2.06
N HIS A 140 6.11 11.51 1.68
CA HIS A 140 6.31 10.12 1.33
C HIS A 140 6.37 9.88 -0.16
N ALA A 141 6.32 10.95 -0.96
CA ALA A 141 6.68 10.88 -2.35
C ALA A 141 8.07 10.29 -2.30
N PRO A 142 8.34 9.24 -3.06
CA PRO A 142 9.72 8.86 -3.24
C PRO A 142 10.42 10.16 -3.62
N THR A 143 11.44 10.57 -2.85
CA THR A 143 12.64 11.08 -3.50
C THR A 143 12.78 10.18 -4.70
N ALA A 144 12.59 10.70 -5.91
CA ALA A 144 12.55 9.90 -7.10
C ALA A 144 13.92 9.24 -7.25
N ALA A 145 14.11 8.14 -6.54
CA ALA A 145 14.77 7.00 -7.05
C ALA A 145 13.58 6.25 -7.69
N VAL A 146 13.45 6.17 -9.02
CA VAL A 146 14.53 5.61 -9.84
C VAL A 146 15.50 4.91 -8.88
N GLN A 147 15.05 3.82 -8.23
CA GLN A 147 16.04 2.78 -7.93
C GLN A 147 16.87 2.76 -9.21
N PRO A 148 18.20 3.04 -9.21
CA PRO A 148 18.98 2.77 -10.41
C PRO A 148 18.57 1.34 -10.70
N ALA A 149 17.83 1.14 -11.81
CA ALA A 149 17.12 -0.10 -12.06
C ALA A 149 18.16 -1.15 -11.73
N LYS A 150 17.99 -1.93 -10.65
CA LYS A 150 19.03 -2.89 -10.21
C LYS A 150 19.52 -3.49 -11.51
N PRO A 151 20.80 -3.26 -11.91
CA PRO A 151 21.22 -3.28 -13.31
C PRO A 151 20.49 -4.43 -13.95
N LYS A 152 19.57 -4.11 -14.88
CA LYS A 152 18.48 -5.00 -15.30
C LYS A 152 19.08 -6.39 -15.34
N PRO A 153 18.67 -7.31 -14.45
CA PRO A 153 19.51 -8.44 -14.14
C PRO A 153 19.79 -9.12 -15.46
N THR A 154 21.08 -9.39 -15.74
CA THR A 154 21.49 -9.99 -17.02
C THR A 154 20.66 -11.23 -17.34
N ARG A 155 20.08 -11.84 -16.30
CA ARG A 155 19.06 -12.89 -16.38
C ARG A 155 17.82 -12.53 -15.56
N ALA A 156 16.66 -12.58 -16.18
CA ALA A 156 15.36 -12.54 -15.49
C ALA A 156 14.74 -13.94 -15.44
N LYS A 157 13.94 -14.23 -14.41
CA LYS A 157 13.16 -15.47 -14.36
C LYS A 157 11.89 -15.31 -15.19
N VAL A 158 11.59 -16.30 -16.03
CA VAL A 158 10.28 -16.41 -16.68
C VAL A 158 9.29 -16.96 -15.66
N ASN A 159 8.12 -16.33 -15.51
CA ASN A 159 7.06 -16.84 -14.65
C ASN A 159 6.22 -17.88 -15.42
N ALA A 160 6.76 -19.09 -15.54
CA ALA A 160 6.12 -20.21 -16.21
C ALA A 160 6.54 -21.55 -15.56
N SER A 161 5.74 -22.59 -15.81
CA SER A 161 6.06 -23.98 -15.47
C SER A 161 5.95 -24.84 -16.73
N ALA A 162 6.75 -25.89 -16.83
CA ALA A 162 6.74 -26.85 -17.93
C ALA A 162 6.55 -28.28 -17.39
N PRO A 163 5.93 -29.20 -18.17
CA PRO A 163 5.88 -30.61 -17.82
C PRO A 163 7.28 -31.20 -17.59
N ALA A 164 7.44 -32.07 -16.58
CA ALA A 164 8.73 -32.63 -16.22
C ALA A 164 9.37 -33.43 -17.36
N ASP A 165 8.59 -34.22 -18.11
CA ASP A 165 9.07 -34.98 -19.26
C ASP A 165 9.62 -34.10 -20.39
N LEU A 166 9.05 -32.91 -20.55
CA LEU A 166 9.52 -31.94 -21.52
C LEU A 166 10.85 -31.32 -21.09
N VAL A 167 11.02 -31.04 -19.79
CA VAL A 167 12.29 -30.55 -19.22
C VAL A 167 13.38 -31.60 -19.42
N ASP A 168 13.13 -32.86 -19.07
CA ASP A 168 14.11 -33.95 -19.19
C ASP A 168 14.59 -34.12 -20.64
N ARG A 169 13.65 -34.14 -21.60
CA ARG A 169 13.97 -34.25 -23.03
C ARG A 169 14.77 -33.05 -23.53
N PHE A 170 14.47 -31.87 -23.02
CA PHE A 170 15.19 -30.65 -23.37
C PHE A 170 16.63 -30.67 -22.88
N GLU A 171 16.86 -31.08 -21.62
CA GLU A 171 18.20 -31.22 -21.04
C GLU A 171 19.03 -32.28 -21.76
N GLN A 172 18.43 -33.42 -22.12
CA GLN A 172 19.10 -34.48 -22.88
C GLN A 172 19.46 -34.02 -24.30
N ALA A 173 18.60 -33.25 -24.96
CA ALA A 173 18.87 -32.69 -26.28
C ALA A 173 20.02 -31.68 -26.22
N ALA A 174 20.03 -30.78 -25.22
CA ALA A 174 21.12 -29.83 -24.99
C ALA A 174 22.46 -30.56 -24.79
N SER A 175 22.46 -31.59 -23.94
CA SER A 175 23.64 -32.42 -23.69
C SER A 175 24.15 -33.12 -24.97
N SER A 176 23.24 -33.70 -25.76
CA SER A 176 23.58 -34.39 -27.02
C SER A 176 24.14 -33.43 -28.08
N ALA A 177 23.68 -32.18 -28.08
CA ALA A 177 24.19 -31.11 -28.94
C ALA A 177 25.49 -30.47 -28.43
N GLY A 178 25.99 -30.89 -27.25
CA GLY A 178 27.21 -30.36 -26.66
C GLY A 178 27.08 -28.93 -26.11
N VAL A 179 25.87 -28.47 -25.81
CA VAL A 179 25.60 -27.13 -25.27
C VAL A 179 25.01 -27.20 -23.85
N THR A 180 25.14 -26.13 -23.10
CA THR A 180 24.51 -26.04 -21.77
C THR A 180 23.00 -25.87 -21.90
N VAL A 181 22.25 -26.34 -20.90
CA VAL A 181 20.79 -26.15 -20.82
C VAL A 181 20.41 -24.66 -20.91
N ALA A 182 21.22 -23.78 -20.31
CA ALA A 182 21.00 -22.34 -20.38
C ALA A 182 21.15 -21.78 -21.81
N ALA A 183 22.18 -22.22 -22.55
CA ALA A 183 22.40 -21.78 -23.94
C ALA A 183 21.29 -22.31 -24.86
N ALA A 184 20.89 -23.57 -24.69
CA ALA A 184 19.76 -24.13 -25.43
C ALA A 184 18.46 -23.38 -25.14
N LEU A 185 18.24 -22.95 -23.88
CA LEU A 185 17.02 -22.25 -23.50
C LEU A 185 16.99 -20.83 -24.08
N GLU A 186 18.12 -20.15 -24.10
CA GLU A 186 18.27 -18.85 -24.74
C GLU A 186 17.98 -18.94 -26.24
N ASP A 187 18.55 -19.93 -26.93
CA ASP A 187 18.31 -20.20 -28.35
C ASP A 187 16.83 -20.49 -28.64
N ALA A 188 16.19 -21.33 -27.82
CA ALA A 188 14.77 -21.65 -27.96
C ALA A 188 13.86 -20.42 -27.79
N LEU A 189 14.18 -19.53 -26.85
CA LEU A 189 13.44 -18.28 -26.63
C LEU A 189 13.60 -17.31 -27.80
N VAL A 190 14.82 -17.14 -28.32
CA VAL A 190 15.11 -16.29 -29.49
C VAL A 190 14.31 -16.77 -30.70
N HIS A 191 14.42 -18.06 -31.06
CA HIS A 191 13.69 -18.62 -32.20
C HIS A 191 12.17 -18.60 -32.01
N TRP A 192 11.67 -18.67 -30.77
CA TRP A 192 10.24 -18.48 -30.52
C TRP A 192 9.81 -17.03 -30.77
N ILE A 193 10.58 -16.05 -30.30
CA ILE A 193 10.30 -14.63 -30.54
C ILE A 193 10.36 -14.31 -32.02
N GLU A 194 11.38 -14.75 -32.75
CA GLU A 194 11.51 -14.46 -34.19
C GLU A 194 10.33 -15.03 -35.00
N ARG A 195 9.90 -16.26 -34.67
CA ARG A 195 8.74 -16.89 -35.32
C ARG A 195 7.42 -16.18 -35.04
N ASN A 196 7.28 -15.51 -33.89
CA ASN A 196 6.00 -14.94 -33.43
C ASN A 196 6.00 -13.40 -33.35
N GLY A 197 7.15 -12.75 -33.59
CA GLY A 197 7.41 -11.35 -33.29
C GLY A 197 7.18 -10.36 -34.45
N THR A 198 6.66 -10.81 -35.58
CA THR A 198 6.33 -9.93 -36.73
C THR A 198 4.82 -9.79 -36.92
N ALA A 199 4.21 -8.86 -36.21
CA ALA A 199 2.91 -8.28 -36.56
C ALA A 199 2.66 -6.93 -35.86
N GLN A 200 3.45 -5.90 -36.18
CA GLN A 200 2.98 -4.50 -36.17
C GLN A 200 3.75 -3.73 -37.26
N SER A 201 3.11 -3.59 -38.42
CA SER A 201 3.35 -2.51 -39.38
C SER A 201 2.14 -1.59 -39.38
#